data_AF-A0A504JD50-F1
#
_entry.id   AF-A0A504JD50-F1
#
_cell.length_a   1.000
_cell.length_b   1.000
_cell.length_c   1.000
_cell.angle_alpha   90.00
_cell.angle_beta   90.00
_cell.angle_gamma   90.00
#
_symmetry.space_group_name_H-M   'P 1'
#
loop_
_entity.id
_entity.type
_entity.pdbx_description
1 polymer ?
#
loop_
_entity_poly.entity_id
_entity_poly.type
_entity_poly.pdbx_seq_one_letter_code
_entity_poly.pdbx_strand_id
1 'polypeptide(L)'
;MKKTERIINKEIVIGLLILLCSILPYIHDAIPKEKTFPGYSSLRVFLYVTMINFFGLIGWLIAYFESKGKRYRFIMIIPVINILYQLFVYIFNLKKTSFNDLNLKIILTFIVSFFVFAFYFKRKIKQKNKKLKTKNRSRVSDDDISNKNQPNEEKEYLRTQIY
;
A
#
# COMPACT_ATOMS: atom_id res chain seq x y z
N MET A 1 20.56 -0.76 15.44
CA MET A 1 19.11 -0.40 15.33
C MET A 1 18.78 0.68 14.29
N LYS A 2 19.60 1.73 14.11
CA LYS A 2 19.28 2.91 13.26
C LYS A 2 18.93 2.66 11.77
N LYS A 3 19.41 1.58 11.13
CA LYS A 3 19.18 1.33 9.69
C LYS A 3 17.74 0.91 9.37
N THR A 4 17.12 0.11 10.25
CA THR A 4 15.75 -0.40 10.05
C THR A 4 14.70 0.69 10.26
N GLU A 5 14.89 1.55 11.27
CA GLU A 5 14.01 2.72 11.51
C GLU A 5 14.06 3.70 10.33
N ARG A 6 15.24 3.99 9.78
CA ARG A 6 15.35 4.87 8.59
C ARG A 6 14.61 4.32 7.37
N ILE A 7 14.59 3.01 7.15
CA ILE A 7 13.87 2.40 6.03
C ILE A 7 12.35 2.52 6.24
N ILE A 8 11.89 2.32 7.47
CA ILE A 8 10.47 2.47 7.83
C ILE A 8 10.02 3.91 7.61
N ASN A 9 10.81 4.89 8.04
CA ASN A 9 10.48 6.31 7.86
C ASN A 9 10.38 6.68 6.37
N LYS A 10 11.28 6.18 5.52
CA LYS A 10 11.21 6.42 4.07
C LYS A 10 9.93 5.85 3.43
N GLU A 11 9.52 4.63 3.81
CA GLU A 11 8.31 4.01 3.28
C GLU A 11 7.04 4.78 3.69
N ILE A 12 6.98 5.26 4.93
CA ILE A 12 5.87 6.06 5.43
C ILE A 12 5.82 7.42 4.71
N VAL A 13 6.97 8.07 4.51
CA VAL A 13 7.06 9.34 3.78
C VAL A 13 6.60 9.17 2.32
N ILE A 14 7.05 8.12 1.64
CA ILE A 14 6.59 7.80 0.27
C ILE A 14 5.08 7.55 0.27
N GLY A 15 4.56 6.84 1.27
CA GLY A 15 3.13 6.60 1.39
C GLY A 15 2.31 7.87 1.59
N LEU A 16 2.78 8.77 2.44
CA LEU A 16 2.18 10.08 2.68
C LEU A 16 2.19 10.94 1.40
N LEU A 17 3.30 10.93 0.66
CA LEU A 17 3.42 11.64 -0.62
C LEU A 17 2.43 11.11 -1.66
N ILE A 18 2.27 9.78 -1.77
CA ILE A 18 1.29 9.19 -2.69
C ILE A 18 -0.14 9.56 -2.29
N LEU A 19 -0.42 9.60 -0.98
CA LEU A 19 -1.73 10.00 -0.47
C LEU A 19 -2.02 11.47 -0.79
N LEU A 20 -1.05 12.37 -0.59
CA LEU A 20 -1.16 13.78 -0.98
C LEU A 20 -1.36 13.93 -2.50
N CYS A 21 -0.60 13.20 -3.31
CA CYS A 21 -0.78 13.17 -4.76
C CYS A 21 -2.15 12.61 -5.18
N SER A 22 -2.77 11.75 -4.38
CA SER A 22 -4.10 11.19 -4.64
C SER A 22 -5.23 12.16 -4.31
N ILE A 23 -4.97 13.16 -3.46
CA ILE A 23 -5.92 14.21 -3.10
C ILE A 23 -5.79 15.42 -4.04
N LEU A 24 -4.60 15.64 -4.62
CA LEU A 24 -4.31 16.72 -5.56
C LEU A 24 -5.38 16.89 -6.67
N PRO A 25 -5.86 15.81 -7.32
CA PRO A 25 -6.88 15.90 -8.34
C PRO A 25 -8.20 16.44 -7.81
N TYR A 26 -8.48 16.44 -6.51
CA TYR A 26 -9.74 16.98 -5.97
C TYR A 26 -9.69 18.49 -5.70
N ILE A 27 -8.50 19.09 -5.69
CA ILE A 27 -8.35 20.54 -5.50
C ILE A 27 -9.09 21.32 -6.59
N HIS A 28 -9.13 20.79 -7.84
CA HIS A 28 -9.86 21.44 -8.93
C HIS A 28 -11.38 21.54 -8.70
N ASP A 29 -11.97 20.66 -7.88
CA ASP A 29 -13.39 20.70 -7.54
C ASP A 29 -13.66 21.66 -6.35
N ALA A 30 -12.62 22.06 -5.60
CA ALA A 30 -12.72 23.05 -4.52
C ALA A 30 -12.63 24.50 -5.03
N ILE A 31 -12.14 24.71 -6.25
CA ILE A 31 -12.11 26.03 -6.88
C ILE A 31 -13.51 26.33 -7.44
N PRO A 32 -14.15 27.45 -7.05
CA PRO A 32 -15.48 27.79 -7.54
C PRO A 32 -15.44 27.91 -9.07
N LYS A 33 -16.31 27.15 -9.73
CA LYS A 33 -16.46 27.19 -11.20
C LYS A 33 -17.11 28.51 -11.56
N GLU A 34 -16.31 29.48 -11.97
CA GLU A 34 -16.81 30.70 -12.59
C GLU A 34 -17.75 30.31 -13.75
N LYS A 35 -18.93 30.93 -13.76
CA LYS A 35 -19.97 30.60 -14.71
C LYS A 35 -19.47 30.94 -16.12
N THR A 36 -19.55 29.95 -17.01
CA THR A 36 -19.47 30.07 -18.47
C THR A 36 -18.12 30.49 -19.06
N PHE A 37 -17.29 29.49 -19.40
CA PHE A 37 -16.46 29.58 -20.61
C PHE A 37 -17.32 29.11 -21.81
N PRO A 38 -17.70 30.01 -22.73
CA PRO A 38 -18.49 29.65 -23.91
C PRO A 38 -17.58 28.94 -24.92
N GLY A 39 -17.96 27.73 -25.36
CA GLY A 39 -17.37 27.12 -26.57
C GLY A 39 -16.88 25.68 -26.47
N TYR A 40 -16.90 25.06 -25.28
CA TYR A 40 -16.52 23.65 -25.19
C TYR A 40 -17.72 22.72 -25.45
N SER A 41 -17.71 22.04 -26.60
CA SER A 41 -18.66 20.94 -26.86
C SER A 41 -18.56 19.90 -25.75
N SER A 42 -19.72 19.53 -25.20
CA SER A 42 -19.87 18.57 -24.09
C SER A 42 -19.13 17.25 -24.37
N LEU A 43 -19.10 16.81 -25.63
CA LEU A 43 -18.39 15.61 -26.07
C LEU A 43 -16.87 15.75 -25.99
N ARG A 44 -16.30 16.88 -26.42
CA ARG A 44 -14.84 17.08 -26.45
C ARG A 44 -14.24 17.07 -25.06
N VAL A 45 -14.88 17.79 -24.14
CA VAL A 45 -14.46 17.84 -22.73
C VAL A 45 -14.65 16.48 -22.06
N PHE A 46 -15.77 15.81 -22.34
CA PHE A 46 -16.00 14.46 -21.85
C PHE A 46 -14.88 13.51 -22.29
N LEU A 47 -14.55 13.48 -23.57
CA LEU A 47 -13.51 12.60 -24.13
C LEU A 47 -12.13 12.94 -23.55
N TYR A 48 -11.77 14.23 -23.51
CA TYR A 48 -10.48 14.67 -22.96
C TYR A 48 -10.30 14.27 -21.50
N VAL A 49 -11.29 14.55 -20.65
CA VAL A 49 -11.24 14.21 -19.23
C VAL A 49 -11.21 12.70 -19.03
N THR A 50 -11.99 11.95 -19.82
CA THR A 50 -12.03 10.47 -19.72
C THR A 50 -10.69 9.86 -20.14
N MET A 51 -10.08 10.37 -21.22
CA MET A 51 -8.78 9.89 -21.71
C MET A 51 -7.65 10.20 -20.72
N ILE A 52 -7.63 11.39 -20.11
CA ILE A 52 -6.66 11.70 -19.04
C ILE A 52 -6.77 10.72 -17.89
N ASN A 53 -7.99 10.41 -17.44
CA ASN A 53 -8.19 9.46 -16.36
C ASN A 53 -7.80 8.04 -16.79
N PHE A 54 -8.08 7.65 -18.04
CA PHE A 54 -7.71 6.35 -18.57
C PHE A 54 -6.18 6.17 -18.66
N PHE A 55 -5.45 7.15 -19.20
CA PHE A 55 -3.98 7.11 -19.23
C PHE A 55 -3.37 7.22 -17.84
N GLY A 56 -3.97 8.03 -16.95
CA GLY A 56 -3.58 8.07 -15.54
C GLY A 56 -3.71 6.72 -14.86
N LEU A 57 -4.81 5.99 -15.12
CA LEU A 57 -5.02 4.63 -14.62
C LEU A 57 -3.93 3.69 -15.10
N ILE A 58 -3.62 3.71 -16.40
CA ILE A 58 -2.54 2.89 -16.99
C ILE A 58 -1.20 3.22 -16.32
N GLY A 59 -0.86 4.50 -16.16
CA GLY A 59 0.39 4.91 -15.51
C GLY A 59 0.52 4.37 -14.09
N TRP A 60 -0.55 4.46 -13.28
CA TRP A 60 -0.55 3.90 -11.93
C TRP A 60 -0.53 2.36 -11.91
N LEU A 61 -1.18 1.70 -12.86
CA LEU A 61 -1.12 0.25 -13.02
C LEU A 61 0.31 -0.21 -13.37
N ILE A 62 0.99 0.46 -14.30
CA ILE A 62 2.38 0.18 -14.65
C ILE A 62 3.27 0.35 -13.40
N ALA A 63 3.14 1.47 -12.68
CA ALA A 63 3.87 1.70 -11.43
C ALA A 63 3.60 0.62 -10.37
N TYR A 64 2.36 0.13 -10.28
CA TYR A 64 1.98 -0.96 -9.39
C TYR A 64 2.62 -2.31 -9.78
N PHE A 65 2.76 -2.59 -11.07
CA PHE A 65 3.43 -3.79 -11.56
C PHE A 65 4.95 -3.70 -11.49
N GLU A 66 5.53 -2.53 -11.67
CA GLU A 66 6.97 -2.29 -11.57
C GLU A 66 7.46 -2.31 -10.11
N SER A 67 6.61 -1.89 -9.16
CA SER A 67 6.92 -1.93 -7.73
C SER A 67 6.86 -3.32 -7.08
N LYS A 68 6.96 -4.41 -7.87
CA LYS A 68 7.06 -5.79 -7.38
C LYS A 68 8.19 -5.91 -6.35
N GLY A 69 7.86 -6.49 -5.19
CA GLY A 69 8.80 -6.68 -4.07
C GLY A 69 8.96 -5.47 -3.15
N LYS A 70 8.49 -4.27 -3.53
CA LYS A 70 8.55 -3.07 -2.69
C LYS A 70 7.37 -3.03 -1.74
N ARG A 71 7.61 -2.59 -0.49
CA ARG A 71 6.57 -2.61 0.56
C ARG A 71 5.47 -1.56 0.36
N TYR A 72 5.81 -0.45 -0.29
CA TYR A 72 4.86 0.63 -0.61
C TYR A 72 3.95 0.30 -1.82
N ARG A 73 4.11 -0.86 -2.47
CA ARG A 73 3.29 -1.28 -3.61
C ARG A 73 1.79 -1.19 -3.36
N PHE A 74 1.35 -1.57 -2.15
CA PHE A 74 -0.07 -1.52 -1.79
C PHE A 74 -0.61 -0.10 -1.71
N ILE A 75 0.24 0.89 -1.44
CA ILE A 75 -0.17 2.29 -1.35
C ILE A 75 -0.54 2.84 -2.74
N MET A 76 0.06 2.31 -3.80
CA MET A 76 -0.28 2.66 -5.19
C MET A 76 -1.70 2.20 -5.59
N ILE A 77 -2.36 1.35 -4.80
CA ILE A 77 -3.76 0.96 -5.06
C ILE A 77 -4.72 2.13 -4.79
N ILE A 78 -4.36 3.06 -3.89
CA ILE A 78 -5.19 4.22 -3.55
C ILE A 78 -5.51 5.07 -4.81
N PRO A 79 -4.52 5.59 -5.55
CA PRO A 79 -4.80 6.36 -6.76
C PRO A 79 -5.47 5.52 -7.85
N VAL A 80 -5.20 4.21 -7.94
CA VAL A 80 -5.87 3.31 -8.90
C VAL A 80 -7.37 3.25 -8.63
N ILE A 81 -7.79 3.04 -7.37
CA ILE A 81 -9.21 3.00 -7.00
C ILE A 81 -9.87 4.36 -7.19
N ASN A 82 -9.18 5.46 -6.84
CA ASN A 82 -9.71 6.80 -7.03
C ASN A 82 -9.97 7.13 -8.50
N ILE A 83 -9.04 6.78 -9.40
CA ILE A 83 -9.20 7.00 -10.83
C ILE A 83 -10.29 6.08 -11.41
N LEU A 84 -10.37 4.82 -10.96
CA LEU A 84 -11.46 3.91 -11.34
C LEU A 84 -12.83 4.45 -10.95
N TYR A 85 -12.96 4.99 -9.73
CA TYR A 85 -14.18 5.65 -9.29
C TYR A 85 -14.54 6.86 -10.17
N GLN A 86 -13.54 7.69 -10.50
CA GLN A 86 -13.75 8.84 -11.36
C GLN A 86 -14.19 8.44 -12.77
N LEU A 87 -13.58 7.40 -13.35
CA LEU A 87 -13.99 6.81 -14.62
C LEU A 87 -15.41 6.25 -14.55
N PHE A 88 -15.78 5.57 -13.46
CA PHE A 88 -17.13 5.08 -13.25
C PHE A 88 -18.15 6.24 -13.26
N VAL A 89 -17.90 7.31 -12.50
CA VAL A 89 -18.77 8.50 -12.48
C VAL A 89 -18.92 9.11 -13.87
N TYR A 90 -17.84 9.13 -14.67
CA TYR A 90 -17.88 9.68 -16.03
C TYR A 90 -18.59 8.79 -17.03
N ILE A 91 -18.25 7.50 -17.11
CA ILE A 91 -18.85 6.54 -18.06
C ILE A 91 -20.36 6.44 -17.86
N PHE A 92 -20.82 6.43 -16.60
CA PHE A 92 -22.25 6.37 -16.27
C PHE A 92 -22.95 7.74 -16.26
N ASN A 93 -22.25 8.81 -16.67
CA ASN A 93 -22.75 10.19 -16.69
C ASN A 93 -23.34 10.67 -15.34
N LEU A 94 -22.79 10.18 -14.22
CA LEU A 94 -23.20 10.52 -12.85
C LEU A 94 -22.60 11.84 -12.37
N LYS A 95 -22.19 12.73 -13.28
CA LYS A 95 -21.50 13.99 -12.96
C LYS A 95 -22.37 14.98 -12.19
N LYS A 96 -23.70 14.91 -12.38
CA LYS A 96 -24.69 15.79 -11.77
C LYS A 96 -25.33 15.22 -10.50
N THR A 97 -24.99 13.99 -10.13
CA THR A 97 -25.52 13.33 -8.92
C THR A 97 -24.54 13.49 -7.77
N SER A 98 -24.99 13.19 -6.55
CA SER A 98 -24.17 13.27 -5.34
C SER A 98 -22.90 12.41 -5.41
N PHE A 99 -22.85 11.41 -6.30
CA PHE A 99 -21.66 10.59 -6.58
C PHE A 99 -20.46 11.40 -7.10
N ASN A 100 -20.65 12.61 -7.62
CA ASN A 100 -19.55 13.46 -8.04
C ASN A 100 -19.13 14.47 -6.95
N ASP A 101 -19.78 14.47 -5.78
CA ASP A 101 -19.49 15.42 -4.71
C ASP A 101 -18.08 15.22 -4.16
N LEU A 102 -17.42 16.34 -3.89
CA LEU A 102 -16.08 16.38 -3.30
C LEU A 102 -16.02 15.62 -1.96
N ASN A 103 -17.06 15.75 -1.15
CA ASN A 103 -17.17 15.05 0.14
C ASN A 103 -17.13 13.52 -0.04
N LEU A 104 -17.88 12.96 -0.99
CA LEU A 104 -17.88 11.52 -1.23
C LEU A 104 -16.52 11.03 -1.75
N LYS A 105 -15.88 11.79 -2.64
CA LYS A 105 -14.54 11.44 -3.16
C LYS A 105 -13.48 11.42 -2.05
N ILE A 106 -13.52 12.40 -1.15
CA ILE A 106 -12.60 12.48 0.00
C ILE A 106 -12.87 11.33 0.96
N ILE A 107 -14.14 11.09 1.33
CA ILE A 107 -14.53 9.99 2.21
C ILE A 107 -14.07 8.65 1.63
N LEU A 108 -14.31 8.41 0.34
CA LEU A 108 -13.85 7.20 -0.35
C LEU A 108 -12.33 7.05 -0.28
N THR A 109 -11.59 8.13 -0.54
CA THR A 109 -10.11 8.14 -0.46
C THR A 109 -9.62 7.78 0.93
N PHE A 110 -10.24 8.32 1.98
CA PHE A 110 -9.92 7.99 3.37
C PHE A 110 -10.23 6.53 3.70
N ILE A 111 -11.39 6.02 3.30
CA ILE A 111 -11.79 4.62 3.53
C ILE A 111 -10.78 3.68 2.85
N VAL A 112 -10.48 3.91 1.57
CA VAL A 112 -9.53 3.10 0.80
C VAL A 112 -8.13 3.15 1.43
N SER A 113 -7.67 4.34 1.79
CA SER A 113 -6.39 4.52 2.47
C SER A 113 -6.33 3.73 3.78
N PHE A 114 -7.37 3.82 4.61
CA PHE A 114 -7.46 3.09 5.87
C PHE A 114 -7.35 1.57 5.66
N PHE A 115 -8.08 1.01 4.69
CA PHE A 115 -7.99 -0.42 4.36
C PHE A 115 -6.60 -0.83 3.88
N VAL A 116 -5.96 -0.01 3.03
CA VAL A 116 -4.61 -0.26 2.54
C VAL A 116 -3.58 -0.26 3.68
N PHE A 117 -3.66 0.73 4.59
CA PHE A 117 -2.80 0.78 5.77
C PHE A 117 -3.05 -0.42 6.70
N ALA A 118 -4.31 -0.76 6.98
CA ALA A 118 -4.64 -1.92 7.81
C ALA A 118 -4.06 -3.22 7.23
N PHE A 119 -4.18 -3.41 5.91
CA PHE A 119 -3.61 -4.57 5.21
C PHE A 119 -2.07 -4.57 5.26
N TYR A 120 -1.44 -3.41 5.10
CA TYR A 120 0.01 -3.24 5.23
C TYR A 120 0.50 -3.69 6.63
N PHE A 121 -0.12 -3.23 7.71
CA PHE A 121 0.26 -3.60 9.07
C PHE A 121 0.03 -5.09 9.35
N LYS A 122 -1.11 -5.66 8.93
CA LYS A 122 -1.40 -7.10 9.07
C LYS A 122 -0.34 -7.96 8.39
N ARG A 123 0.09 -7.57 7.17
CA ARG A 123 1.14 -8.27 6.43
C ARG A 123 2.51 -8.15 7.10
N LYS A 124 2.83 -7.01 7.71
CA LYS A 124 4.07 -6.80 8.46
C LYS A 124 4.16 -7.73 9.67
N ILE A 125 3.08 -7.85 10.44
CA ILE A 125 3.01 -8.76 11.60
C ILE A 125 3.21 -10.22 11.15
N LYS A 126 2.52 -10.65 10.08
CA LYS A 126 2.66 -12.00 9.52
C LYS A 126 4.11 -12.30 9.08
N GLN A 127 4.79 -11.34 8.46
CA GLN A 127 6.20 -11.51 8.05
C GLN A 127 7.16 -11.59 9.24
N LYS A 128 6.95 -10.80 10.29
CA LYS A 128 7.76 -10.86 11.53
C LYS A 128 7.65 -12.24 12.17
N ASN A 129 6.42 -12.76 12.30
CA ASN A 129 6.15 -14.07 12.89
C ASN A 129 6.77 -15.21 12.07
N LYS A 130 6.75 -15.11 10.73
CA LYS A 130 7.39 -16.12 9.87
C LYS A 130 8.90 -16.16 10.07
N LYS A 131 9.56 -15.00 10.16
CA LYS A 131 11.01 -14.91 10.44
C LYS A 131 11.38 -15.45 11.82
N LEU A 132 10.57 -15.16 12.84
CA LEU A 132 10.73 -15.72 14.19
C LEU A 132 10.62 -17.24 14.20
N LYS A 133 9.62 -17.81 13.53
CA LYS A 133 9.46 -19.27 13.39
C LYS A 133 10.65 -19.93 12.69
N THR A 134 11.12 -19.34 11.58
CA THR A 134 12.30 -19.88 10.87
C THR A 134 13.56 -19.81 11.75
N LYS A 135 13.80 -18.68 12.43
CA LYS A 135 14.97 -18.52 13.31
C LYS A 135 14.96 -19.52 14.48
N ASN A 136 13.80 -19.71 15.12
CA ASN A 136 13.68 -20.68 16.20
C ASN A 136 13.90 -22.12 15.69
N ARG A 137 13.43 -22.44 14.49
CA ARG A 137 13.65 -23.77 13.90
C ARG A 137 15.12 -24.04 13.60
N SER A 138 15.85 -23.05 13.06
CA SER A 138 17.29 -23.18 12.82
C SER A 138 18.07 -23.39 14.12
N ARG A 139 17.76 -22.63 15.19
CA ARG A 139 18.42 -22.81 16.50
C ARG A 139 18.21 -24.19 17.08
N VAL A 140 16.97 -24.70 17.07
CA VAL A 140 16.68 -26.05 17.58
C VAL A 140 17.48 -27.10 16.80
N SER A 141 17.59 -26.96 15.47
CA SER A 141 18.42 -27.86 14.66
C SER A 141 19.92 -27.77 14.98
N ASP A 142 20.46 -26.58 15.27
CA ASP A 142 21.86 -26.40 15.65
C ASP A 142 22.14 -27.00 17.05
N ASP A 143 21.22 -26.82 18.01
CA ASP A 143 21.30 -27.36 19.36
C ASP A 143 21.24 -28.92 19.36
N ASP A 144 20.37 -29.50 18.51
CA ASP A 144 20.26 -30.96 18.33
C ASP A 144 21.55 -31.57 17.74
N ILE A 145 22.19 -30.88 16.78
CA ILE A 145 23.45 -31.32 16.18
C ILE A 145 24.60 -31.22 17.20
N SER A 146 24.66 -30.13 17.98
CA SER A 146 25.65 -29.94 19.03
C SER A 146 25.57 -31.03 20.11
N ASN A 147 24.36 -31.35 20.57
CA ASN A 147 24.15 -32.40 21.59
C ASN A 147 24.52 -33.79 21.05
N LYS A 148 24.25 -34.08 19.77
CA LYS A 148 24.61 -35.38 19.17
C LYS A 148 26.12 -35.58 19.03
N ASN A 149 26.88 -34.52 18.79
CA ASN A 149 28.34 -34.55 18.62
C ASN A 149 29.13 -34.43 19.93
N GLN A 150 28.45 -34.26 21.06
CA GLN A 150 29.10 -34.10 22.36
C GLN A 150 29.68 -35.46 22.83
N PRO A 151 30.98 -35.53 23.19
CA PRO A 151 31.67 -36.77 23.49
C PRO A 151 31.06 -37.50 24.70
N ASN A 152 31.02 -38.84 24.64
CA ASN A 152 30.32 -39.67 25.66
C ASN A 152 30.86 -39.46 27.08
N GLU A 153 32.16 -39.20 27.24
CA GLU A 153 32.76 -38.93 28.55
C GLU A 153 32.14 -37.70 29.21
N GLU A 154 31.97 -36.59 28.46
CA GLU A 154 31.41 -35.34 28.97
C GLU A 154 29.93 -35.49 29.37
N LYS A 155 29.17 -36.32 28.64
CA LYS A 155 27.78 -36.67 29.00
C LYS A 155 27.67 -37.48 30.28
N GLU A 156 28.70 -38.26 30.59
CA GLU A 156 28.76 -39.13 31.78
C GLU A 156 29.19 -38.34 33.02
N TYR A 157 30.14 -37.40 32.89
CA TYR A 157 30.48 -36.41 33.93
C TYR A 157 29.29 -35.52 34.32
N LEU A 158 28.50 -35.07 33.34
CA LEU A 158 27.31 -34.26 33.63
C LEU A 158 26.20 -35.05 34.32
N ARG A 159 26.07 -36.37 34.07
CA ARG A 159 25.11 -37.22 34.78
C ARG A 159 25.50 -37.46 36.23
N THR A 160 26.79 -37.59 36.53
CA THR A 160 27.28 -37.87 37.89
C THR A 160 27.25 -36.64 38.80
N GLN A 161 27.15 -35.41 38.26
CA GLN A 161 26.99 -34.17 39.03
C GLN A 161 25.54 -33.87 39.46
N ILE A 162 24.55 -34.55 38.88
CA ILE A 162 23.11 -34.31 39.13
C ILE A 162 22.56 -35.23 40.24
N TYR A 163 23.35 -36.22 40.68
CA TYR A 163 23.04 -37.13 41.78
C TYR A 163 23.98 -36.88 42.96
#